data_AF-A0A6G6KDG9-F1
#
_entry.id   AF-A0A6G6KDG9-F1
#
_cell.length_a   1.000
_cell.length_b   1.000
_cell.length_c   1.000
_cell.angle_alpha   90.00
_cell.angle_beta   90.00
_cell.angle_gamma   90.00
#
_symmetry.space_group_name_H-M   'P 1'
#
loop_
_entity.id
_entity.type
_entity.pdbx_description
1 polymer ?
#
loop_
_entity_poly.entity_id
_entity_poly.type
_entity_poly.pdbx_seq_one_letter_code
_entity_poly.pdbx_strand_id
1 'polypeptide(L)'
;MSWFPQSKDHLPLTWWKGNAIYLSAYIAIVGVASMIVTALLGRGIMGVLEFSYVGLVGQFRVWTPLTYILVNPFDLFLLLSAYIFWKFGEDLEKFFGRRAFIRLFLLLVLVTPVVLTVFGLLGFGTWAAMGISGVFFGVFIAFATLYPRAQISLFIVTVPAGVLAMFYVGIMAVIHLAARNLPAFIMLACQVLAAYGFVRFHQGRWSLEALQSKLHAPKPAKSQRESDLTVLPPYRKDKAETERGHRSEAEKVDAILEKISQKGMQSLTAAERKLLEKASDRLKKG
;
A
#
# COMPACT_ATOMS: atom_id res chain seq x y z
N MET A 1 19.72 -7.60 19.82
CA MET A 1 18.46 -7.78 20.55
C MET A 1 17.99 -6.43 21.05
N SER A 2 16.93 -5.87 20.46
CA SER A 2 16.33 -4.63 20.98
C SER A 2 15.67 -4.93 22.32
N TRP A 3 16.05 -4.16 23.35
CA TRP A 3 15.60 -4.31 24.75
C TRP A 3 14.17 -3.80 25.02
N PHE A 4 13.49 -3.31 23.98
CA PHE A 4 12.12 -2.81 24.11
C PHE A 4 11.13 -3.97 24.01
N PRO A 5 10.10 -4.02 24.88
CA PRO A 5 9.01 -4.97 24.70
C PRO A 5 8.46 -4.83 23.29
N GLN A 6 8.35 -5.93 22.54
CA GLN A 6 7.67 -5.90 21.25
C GLN A 6 6.28 -5.29 21.47
N SER A 7 5.96 -4.26 20.67
CA SER A 7 4.69 -3.56 20.77
C SER A 7 3.56 -4.59 20.69
N LYS A 8 2.73 -4.69 21.74
CA LYS A 8 1.56 -5.59 21.79
C LYS A 8 0.51 -5.24 20.72
N ASP A 9 0.75 -4.20 19.92
CA ASP A 9 -0.17 -3.66 18.93
C ASP A 9 -0.44 -4.63 17.76
N HIS A 10 0.48 -5.55 17.47
CA HIS A 10 0.29 -6.57 16.42
C HIS A 10 -0.26 -7.90 16.95
N LEU A 11 -0.36 -8.04 18.28
CA LEU A 11 -0.89 -9.25 18.90
C LEU A 11 -2.42 -9.26 18.83
N PRO A 12 -3.05 -10.44 18.73
CA PRO A 12 -4.49 -10.55 18.81
C PRO A 12 -5.01 -10.06 20.17
N LEU A 13 -6.28 -9.66 20.20
CA LEU A 13 -6.97 -9.25 21.43
C LEU A 13 -7.22 -10.44 22.34
N THR A 14 -7.71 -11.54 21.78
CA THR A 14 -8.02 -12.77 22.50
C THR A 14 -7.80 -13.99 21.63
N TRP A 15 -7.87 -15.17 22.23
CA TRP A 15 -7.82 -16.45 21.51
C TRP A 15 -9.11 -17.21 21.77
N TRP A 16 -9.69 -17.81 20.72
CA TRP A 16 -10.88 -18.65 20.83
C TRP A 16 -10.71 -19.94 20.05
N LYS A 17 -10.80 -21.08 20.74
CA LYS A 17 -10.59 -22.41 20.16
C LYS A 17 -9.32 -22.50 19.29
N GLY A 18 -8.23 -21.89 19.75
CA GLY A 18 -6.95 -21.86 19.04
C GLY A 18 -6.83 -20.82 17.93
N ASN A 19 -7.89 -20.06 17.62
CA ASN A 19 -7.86 -18.99 16.63
C ASN A 19 -7.64 -17.63 17.28
N ALA A 20 -6.71 -16.86 16.71
CA ALA A 20 -6.44 -15.48 17.10
C ALA A 20 -7.63 -14.59 16.70
N ILE A 21 -8.17 -13.81 17.64
CA ILE A 21 -9.25 -12.84 17.40
C ILE A 21 -8.67 -11.43 17.47
N TYR A 22 -8.92 -10.67 16.41
CA TYR A 22 -8.50 -9.28 16.23
C TYR A 22 -9.67 -8.31 16.39
N LEU A 23 -9.39 -7.01 16.42
CA LEU A 23 -10.42 -5.98 16.57
C LEU A 23 -11.41 -5.99 15.41
N SER A 24 -10.95 -6.30 14.19
CA SER A 24 -11.81 -6.45 13.01
C SER A 24 -12.95 -7.45 13.22
N ALA A 25 -12.72 -8.56 13.93
CA ALA A 25 -13.75 -9.56 14.21
C ALA A 25 -14.86 -8.98 15.09
N TYR A 26 -14.51 -8.26 16.15
CA TYR A 26 -15.48 -7.62 17.04
C TYR A 26 -16.30 -6.56 16.31
N ILE A 27 -15.66 -5.74 15.48
CA ILE A 27 -16.35 -4.72 14.70
C ILE A 27 -17.32 -5.36 13.69
N ALA A 28 -16.93 -6.46 13.04
CA ALA A 28 -17.81 -7.22 12.14
C ALA A 28 -19.05 -7.74 12.87
N ILE A 29 -18.86 -8.33 14.05
CA ILE A 29 -19.94 -8.83 14.92
C ILE A 29 -20.87 -7.69 15.33
N VAL A 30 -20.33 -6.54 15.73
CA VAL A 30 -21.12 -5.35 16.09
C VAL A 30 -21.95 -4.87 14.89
N GLY A 31 -21.37 -4.84 13.68
CA GLY A 31 -22.10 -4.52 12.45
C GLY A 31 -23.29 -5.46 12.22
N VAL A 32 -23.07 -6.77 12.30
CA VAL A 32 -24.14 -7.77 12.14
C VAL A 32 -25.18 -7.68 13.27
N ALA A 33 -24.76 -7.52 14.52
CA ALA A 33 -25.67 -7.38 15.66
C ALA A 33 -26.54 -6.12 15.52
N SER A 34 -25.95 -5.01 15.05
CA SER A 34 -26.68 -3.77 14.83
C SER A 34 -27.76 -3.89 13.75
N MET A 35 -27.59 -4.80 12.78
CA MET A 35 -28.62 -5.13 11.79
C MET A 35 -29.83 -5.79 12.44
N ILE A 36 -29.59 -6.74 13.36
CA ILE A 36 -30.65 -7.42 14.11
C ILE A 36 -31.38 -6.41 15.01
N VAL A 37 -30.64 -5.57 15.73
CA VAL A 37 -31.21 -4.53 16.59
C VAL A 37 -32.05 -3.54 15.78
N THR A 38 -31.60 -3.15 14.59
CA THR A 38 -32.36 -2.27 13.68
C THR A 38 -33.64 -2.93 13.20
N ALA A 39 -33.62 -4.22 12.90
CA ALA A 39 -34.80 -4.97 12.50
C ALA A 39 -35.85 -5.05 13.64
N LEU A 40 -35.41 -5.17 14.90
CA LEU A 40 -36.29 -5.28 16.06
C LEU A 40 -36.89 -3.93 16.52
N LEU A 41 -36.10 -2.86 16.53
CA LEU A 41 -36.52 -1.56 17.07
C LEU A 41 -37.30 -0.69 16.05
N GLY A 42 -37.24 -1.05 14.77
CA GLY A 42 -37.92 -0.32 13.70
C GLY A 42 -37.32 1.07 13.40
N ARG A 43 -37.81 1.71 12.34
CA ARG A 43 -37.24 2.97 11.82
C ARG A 43 -37.41 4.19 12.73
N GLY A 44 -38.44 4.21 13.59
CA GLY A 44 -38.74 5.36 14.44
C GLY A 44 -37.65 5.64 15.48
N ILE A 45 -37.25 4.62 16.25
CA ILE A 45 -36.19 4.75 17.26
C ILE A 45 -34.84 4.99 16.59
N MET A 46 -34.61 4.35 15.43
CA MET A 46 -33.34 4.47 14.70
C MET A 46 -33.09 5.85 14.10
N GLY A 47 -34.13 6.65 13.87
CA GLY A 47 -33.98 8.04 13.43
C GLY A 47 -33.21 8.92 14.41
N VAL A 48 -33.05 8.52 15.69
CA VAL A 48 -32.22 9.23 16.69
C VAL A 48 -30.72 9.00 16.48
N LEU A 49 -30.35 7.88 15.85
CA LEU A 49 -28.96 7.50 15.60
C LEU A 49 -28.49 7.86 14.19
N GLU A 50 -29.42 8.07 13.25
CA GLU A 50 -29.13 8.54 11.90
C GLU A 50 -28.43 9.89 11.91
N PHE A 51 -27.37 10.00 11.11
CA PHE A 51 -26.63 11.24 10.99
C PHE A 51 -27.26 12.13 9.93
N SER A 52 -27.51 13.39 10.26
CA SER A 52 -27.74 14.47 9.30
C SER A 52 -27.14 15.76 9.85
N TYR A 53 -26.75 16.66 8.94
CA TYR A 53 -26.26 17.99 9.32
C TYR A 53 -27.28 18.76 10.18
N VAL A 54 -28.57 18.72 9.79
CA VAL A 54 -29.65 19.37 10.52
C VAL A 54 -29.84 18.77 11.92
N GLY A 55 -29.73 17.44 12.04
CA GLY A 55 -29.76 16.77 13.34
C GLY A 55 -28.58 17.16 14.23
N LEU A 56 -27.38 17.26 13.67
CA LEU A 56 -26.17 17.65 14.40
C LEU A 56 -26.25 19.09 14.90
N VAL A 57 -26.50 20.05 14.00
CA VAL A 57 -26.42 21.49 14.31
C VAL A 57 -27.75 22.03 14.86
N GLY A 58 -28.88 21.63 14.27
CA GLY A 58 -30.19 22.14 14.67
C GLY A 58 -30.78 21.45 15.90
N GLN A 59 -30.45 20.18 16.15
CA GLN A 59 -31.00 19.39 17.26
C GLN A 59 -29.94 18.90 18.25
N PHE A 60 -28.70 19.37 18.13
CA PHE A 60 -27.58 19.03 19.01
C PHE A 60 -27.34 17.52 19.19
N ARG A 61 -27.60 16.72 18.14
CA ARG A 61 -27.38 15.26 18.17
C ARG A 61 -25.91 14.91 17.96
N VAL A 62 -25.04 15.32 18.88
CA VAL A 62 -23.58 15.21 18.79
C VAL A 62 -23.03 13.77 18.79
N TRP A 63 -23.86 12.79 19.15
CA TRP A 63 -23.51 11.36 19.08
C TRP A 63 -23.63 10.77 17.65
N THR A 64 -24.46 11.37 16.79
CA THR A 64 -24.77 10.84 15.46
C THR A 64 -23.57 10.67 14.52
N PRO A 65 -22.50 11.49 14.55
CA PRO A 65 -21.30 11.25 13.72
C PRO A 65 -20.64 9.88 13.95
N LEU A 66 -20.86 9.25 15.11
CA LEU A 66 -20.29 7.94 15.44
C LEU A 66 -21.35 6.84 15.46
N THR A 67 -22.59 7.14 15.85
CA THR A 67 -23.62 6.10 16.03
C THR A 67 -24.34 5.72 14.73
N TYR A 68 -24.25 6.51 13.67
CA TYR A 68 -25.00 6.25 12.42
C TYR A 68 -24.65 4.90 11.79
N ILE A 69 -23.42 4.41 12.00
CA ILE A 69 -22.98 3.10 11.52
C ILE A 69 -23.70 1.94 12.19
N LEU A 70 -24.43 2.16 13.29
CA LEU A 70 -25.21 1.14 13.99
C LEU A 70 -26.63 0.98 13.43
N VAL A 71 -27.06 1.89 12.56
CA VAL A 71 -28.38 1.81 11.91
C VAL A 71 -28.23 1.05 10.61
N ASN A 72 -28.54 -0.25 10.63
CA ASN A 72 -28.37 -1.13 9.48
C ASN A 72 -29.67 -1.89 9.18
N PRO A 73 -30.39 -1.53 8.10
CA PRO A 73 -31.52 -2.34 7.64
C PRO A 73 -31.09 -3.79 7.36
N PHE A 74 -32.03 -4.73 7.44
CA PHE A 74 -31.74 -6.12 7.09
C PHE A 74 -31.28 -6.22 5.63
N ASP A 75 -30.06 -6.72 5.45
CA ASP A 75 -29.42 -6.88 4.14
C ASP A 75 -28.44 -8.06 4.16
N LEU A 76 -28.64 -9.02 3.24
CA LEU A 76 -27.74 -10.16 3.09
C LEU A 76 -26.34 -9.72 2.63
N PHE A 77 -26.24 -8.62 1.87
CA PHE A 77 -24.94 -8.08 1.48
C PHE A 77 -24.16 -7.53 2.69
N LEU A 78 -24.84 -7.04 3.73
CA LEU A 78 -24.16 -6.63 4.95
C LEU A 78 -23.48 -7.83 5.63
N LEU A 79 -24.11 -9.00 5.69
CA LEU A 79 -23.50 -10.22 6.22
C LEU A 79 -22.23 -10.60 5.45
N LEU A 80 -22.30 -10.58 4.12
CA LEU A 80 -21.15 -10.85 3.26
C LEU A 80 -20.04 -9.80 3.46
N SER A 81 -20.40 -8.52 3.51
CA SER A 81 -19.45 -7.43 3.71
C SER A 81 -18.78 -7.48 5.10
N ALA A 82 -19.50 -7.91 6.13
CA ALA A 82 -18.95 -8.10 7.48
C ALA A 82 -17.92 -9.23 7.51
N TYR A 83 -18.20 -10.34 6.82
CA TYR A 83 -17.25 -11.44 6.67
C TYR A 83 -15.99 -11.01 5.92
N ILE A 84 -16.17 -10.33 4.79
CA ILE A 84 -15.07 -9.77 3.98
C ILE A 84 -14.24 -8.77 4.79
N PHE A 85 -14.91 -7.85 5.50
CA PHE A 85 -14.29 -6.87 6.38
C PHE A 85 -13.50 -7.55 7.51
N TRP A 86 -14.06 -8.59 8.13
CA TRP A 86 -13.34 -9.33 9.15
C TRP A 86 -12.03 -9.88 8.60
N LYS A 87 -12.07 -10.64 7.49
CA LYS A 87 -10.87 -11.24 6.88
C LYS A 87 -9.81 -10.21 6.50
N PHE A 88 -10.17 -9.21 5.72
CA PHE A 88 -9.20 -8.22 5.26
C PHE A 88 -8.80 -7.21 6.33
N GLY A 89 -9.69 -6.95 7.29
CA GLY A 89 -9.41 -6.15 8.47
C GLY A 89 -8.36 -6.79 9.37
N GLU A 90 -8.37 -8.12 9.53
CA GLU A 90 -7.31 -8.84 10.25
C GLU A 90 -5.94 -8.65 9.59
N ASP A 91 -5.87 -8.78 8.27
CA ASP A 91 -4.61 -8.62 7.54
C ASP A 91 -4.08 -7.17 7.66
N LEU A 92 -4.97 -6.18 7.59
CA LEU A 92 -4.62 -4.78 7.82
C LEU A 92 -4.18 -4.50 9.25
N GLU A 93 -4.85 -5.08 10.25
CA GLU A 93 -4.49 -4.94 11.66
C GLU A 93 -3.13 -5.59 11.95
N LYS A 94 -2.84 -6.77 11.38
CA LYS A 94 -1.53 -7.42 11.49
C LYS A 94 -0.44 -6.57 10.84
N PHE A 95 -0.71 -6.03 9.65
CA PHE A 95 0.27 -5.23 8.91
C PHE A 95 0.57 -3.88 9.59
N PHE A 96 -0.46 -3.10 9.91
CA PHE A 96 -0.29 -1.75 10.46
C PHE A 96 -0.14 -1.70 11.98
N GLY A 97 -0.60 -2.72 12.69
CA GLY A 97 -0.83 -2.66 14.13
C GLY A 97 -2.21 -2.07 14.46
N ARG A 98 -2.73 -2.45 15.63
CA ARG A 98 -4.08 -2.10 16.10
C ARG A 98 -4.33 -0.60 16.18
N ARG A 99 -3.38 0.20 16.66
CA ARG A 99 -3.55 1.67 16.75
C ARG A 99 -3.77 2.30 15.38
N ALA A 100 -2.98 1.89 14.38
CA ALA A 100 -3.12 2.40 13.03
C ALA A 100 -4.40 1.89 12.37
N PHE A 101 -4.79 0.63 12.60
CA PHE A 101 -6.08 0.11 12.16
C PHE A 101 -7.27 0.88 12.77
N ILE A 102 -7.23 1.21 14.07
CA ILE A 102 -8.25 2.05 14.72
C ILE A 102 -8.34 3.43 14.04
N ARG A 103 -7.20 4.06 13.74
CA ARG A 103 -7.19 5.36 13.04
C ARG A 103 -7.77 5.26 11.63
N LEU A 104 -7.46 4.19 10.88
CA LEU A 104 -8.08 3.93 9.58
C LEU A 104 -9.60 3.79 9.73
N PHE A 105 -10.05 2.96 10.66
CA PHE A 105 -11.48 2.72 10.87
C PHE A 105 -12.21 4.01 11.26
N LEU A 106 -11.68 4.77 12.23
CA LEU A 106 -12.23 6.06 12.63
C LEU A 106 -12.24 7.08 11.50
N LEU A 107 -11.18 7.14 10.67
CA LEU A 107 -11.16 7.99 9.49
C LEU A 107 -12.33 7.66 8.56
N LEU A 108 -12.52 6.37 8.24
CA LEU A 108 -13.59 5.93 7.35
C LEU A 108 -14.99 6.18 7.93
N VAL A 109 -15.17 6.03 9.24
CA VAL A 109 -16.41 6.40 9.94
C VAL A 109 -16.66 7.91 9.87
N LEU A 110 -15.63 8.74 10.06
CA LEU A 110 -15.79 10.19 10.16
C LEU A 110 -15.86 10.91 8.80
N VAL A 111 -15.37 10.30 7.73
CA VAL A 111 -15.43 10.89 6.37
C VAL A 111 -16.86 11.23 5.96
N THR A 112 -17.81 10.32 6.18
CA THR A 112 -19.21 10.54 5.83
C THR A 112 -19.84 11.75 6.56
N PRO A 113 -19.86 11.82 7.89
CA PRO A 113 -20.45 12.96 8.60
C PRO A 113 -19.72 14.28 8.33
N VAL A 114 -18.40 14.26 8.12
CA VAL A 114 -17.64 15.46 7.74
C VAL A 114 -18.10 15.98 6.38
N VAL A 115 -18.14 15.12 5.36
CA VAL A 115 -18.55 15.53 4.00
C VAL A 115 -20.00 16.00 4.00
N LEU A 116 -20.91 15.27 4.66
CA LEU A 116 -22.31 15.69 4.77
C LEU A 116 -22.49 17.04 5.50
N THR A 117 -21.69 17.30 6.53
CA THR A 117 -21.69 18.60 7.22
C THR A 117 -21.23 19.72 6.31
N VAL A 118 -20.14 19.52 5.57
CA VAL A 118 -19.62 20.53 4.62
C VAL A 118 -20.66 20.84 3.53
N PHE A 119 -21.27 19.81 2.92
CA PHE A 119 -22.29 20.02 1.90
C PHE A 119 -23.57 20.65 2.46
N GLY A 120 -23.96 20.31 3.68
CA GLY A 120 -25.08 20.94 4.38
C GLY A 120 -24.84 22.43 4.65
N LEU A 121 -23.64 22.80 5.11
CA LEU A 121 -23.22 24.19 5.32
C LEU A 121 -23.16 25.00 4.01
N LEU A 122 -22.80 24.36 2.90
CA LEU A 122 -22.78 24.97 1.57
C LEU A 122 -24.15 25.07 0.89
N GLY A 123 -25.22 24.58 1.53
CA GLY A 123 -26.60 24.72 1.04
C GLY A 123 -27.03 23.68 0.00
N PHE A 124 -26.32 22.55 -0.15
CA PHE A 124 -26.67 21.49 -1.13
C PHE A 124 -27.87 20.60 -0.70
N GLY A 125 -28.55 20.95 0.40
CA GLY A 125 -29.73 20.26 0.91
C GLY A 125 -29.45 19.39 2.13
N THR A 126 -30.51 18.72 2.60
CA THR A 126 -30.49 17.91 3.82
C THR A 126 -30.30 16.43 3.47
N TRP A 127 -29.05 16.00 3.43
CA TRP A 127 -28.71 14.59 3.29
C TRP A 127 -28.53 13.94 4.65
N ALA A 128 -28.78 12.64 4.70
CA ALA A 128 -28.61 11.83 5.88
C ALA A 128 -27.85 10.54 5.57
N ALA A 129 -27.20 9.99 6.58
CA ALA A 129 -26.41 8.78 6.50
C ALA A 129 -26.77 7.80 7.62
N MET A 130 -26.83 6.53 7.23
CA MET A 130 -26.95 5.39 8.12
C MET A 130 -26.15 4.21 7.54
N GLY A 131 -25.71 3.33 8.43
CA GLY A 131 -25.16 2.03 8.08
C GLY A 131 -23.64 1.99 7.95
N ILE A 132 -23.10 0.79 8.18
CA ILE A 132 -21.65 0.53 8.25
C ILE A 132 -21.05 0.05 6.93
N SER A 133 -21.87 -0.37 5.95
CA SER A 133 -21.41 -1.03 4.73
C SER A 133 -20.35 -0.23 3.95
N GLY A 134 -20.49 1.10 3.89
CA GLY A 134 -19.50 1.97 3.25
C GLY A 134 -18.13 1.96 3.95
N VAL A 135 -18.12 1.84 5.28
CA VAL A 135 -16.89 1.75 6.10
C VAL A 135 -16.22 0.38 5.88
N PHE A 136 -17.00 -0.71 5.88
CA PHE A 136 -16.49 -2.04 5.57
C PHE A 136 -15.86 -2.11 4.18
N PHE A 137 -16.51 -1.49 3.20
CA PHE A 137 -15.97 -1.38 1.87
C PHE A 137 -14.70 -0.51 1.83
N GLY A 138 -14.65 0.61 2.55
CA GLY A 138 -13.44 1.43 2.67
C GLY A 138 -12.23 0.63 3.19
N VAL A 139 -12.44 -0.27 4.14
CA VAL A 139 -11.37 -1.16 4.62
C VAL A 139 -10.95 -2.17 3.55
N PHE A 140 -11.88 -2.71 2.77
CA PHE A 140 -11.53 -3.54 1.61
C PHE A 140 -10.70 -2.76 0.57
N ILE A 141 -11.02 -1.49 0.29
CA ILE A 141 -10.20 -0.63 -0.57
C ILE A 141 -8.80 -0.43 0.01
N ALA A 142 -8.68 -0.25 1.32
CA ALA A 142 -7.38 -0.15 1.99
C ALA A 142 -6.56 -1.43 1.79
N PHE A 143 -7.17 -2.60 1.95
CA PHE A 143 -6.54 -3.90 1.68
C PHE A 143 -6.12 -4.03 0.22
N ALA A 144 -7.00 -3.74 -0.73
CA ALA A 144 -6.71 -3.82 -2.17
C ALA A 144 -5.64 -2.81 -2.61
N THR A 145 -5.51 -1.67 -1.91
CA THR A 145 -4.43 -0.71 -2.13
C THR A 145 -3.09 -1.22 -1.61
N LEU A 146 -3.11 -1.94 -0.49
CA LEU A 146 -1.92 -2.51 0.13
C LEU A 146 -1.42 -3.75 -0.62
N TYR A 147 -2.35 -4.63 -1.02
CA TYR A 147 -2.07 -5.91 -1.67
C TYR A 147 -2.82 -6.04 -3.02
N PRO A 148 -2.53 -5.20 -4.03
CA PRO A 148 -3.31 -5.16 -5.27
C PRO A 148 -3.27 -6.46 -6.09
N ARG A 149 -2.21 -7.26 -5.92
CA ARG A 149 -2.03 -8.55 -6.59
C ARG A 149 -2.42 -9.76 -5.73
N ALA A 150 -2.93 -9.55 -4.51
CA ALA A 150 -3.42 -10.66 -3.69
C ALA A 150 -4.59 -11.33 -4.41
N GLN A 151 -4.50 -12.65 -4.55
CA GLN A 151 -5.49 -13.44 -5.26
C GLN A 151 -6.63 -13.76 -4.29
N ILE A 152 -7.83 -13.28 -4.60
CA ILE A 152 -9.05 -13.58 -3.83
C ILE A 152 -9.83 -14.63 -4.61
N SER A 153 -9.94 -15.83 -4.03
CA SER A 153 -10.76 -16.89 -4.59
C SER A 153 -12.23 -16.60 -4.28
N LEU A 154 -12.98 -16.19 -5.30
CA LEU A 154 -14.43 -16.27 -5.33
C LEU A 154 -14.79 -17.70 -5.72
N PHE A 155 -15.91 -18.24 -5.24
CA PHE A 155 -16.32 -19.65 -5.36
C PHE A 155 -15.80 -20.42 -6.60
N ILE A 156 -15.87 -19.83 -7.80
CA ILE A 156 -15.45 -20.43 -9.07
C ILE A 156 -14.23 -19.72 -9.71
N VAL A 157 -13.97 -18.44 -9.37
CA VAL A 157 -13.01 -17.58 -10.07
C VAL A 157 -12.08 -16.92 -9.07
N THR A 158 -10.78 -16.96 -9.34
CA THR A 158 -9.79 -16.23 -8.54
C THR A 158 -9.44 -14.90 -9.22
N VAL A 159 -9.61 -13.79 -8.50
CA VAL A 159 -9.43 -12.44 -9.03
C VAL A 159 -8.46 -11.65 -8.14
N PRO A 160 -7.53 -10.86 -8.71
CA PRO A 160 -6.71 -9.97 -7.92
C PRO A 160 -7.53 -8.93 -7.15
N ALA A 161 -7.19 -8.67 -5.89
CA ALA A 161 -7.90 -7.75 -5.02
C ALA A 161 -8.06 -6.34 -5.60
N GLY A 162 -7.01 -5.82 -6.26
CA GLY A 162 -7.06 -4.52 -6.92
C GLY A 162 -8.07 -4.47 -8.08
N VAL A 163 -8.20 -5.57 -8.84
CA VAL A 163 -9.16 -5.67 -9.95
C VAL A 163 -10.58 -5.75 -9.40
N LEU A 164 -10.80 -6.58 -8.37
CA LEU A 164 -12.10 -6.70 -7.71
C LEU A 164 -12.57 -5.36 -7.12
N ALA A 165 -11.67 -4.63 -6.44
CA ALA A 165 -11.94 -3.30 -5.93
C ALA A 165 -12.29 -2.30 -7.03
N MET A 166 -11.51 -2.26 -8.13
CA MET A 166 -11.78 -1.38 -9.27
C MET A 166 -13.14 -1.66 -9.90
N PHE A 167 -13.47 -2.94 -10.11
CA PHE A 167 -14.73 -3.35 -10.70
C PHE A 167 -15.92 -2.97 -9.81
N TYR A 168 -15.83 -3.21 -8.50
CA TYR A 168 -16.87 -2.82 -7.55
C TYR A 168 -17.06 -1.30 -7.53
N VAL A 169 -15.98 -0.52 -7.43
CA VAL A 169 -16.08 0.96 -7.44
C VAL A 169 -16.69 1.44 -8.75
N GLY A 170 -16.28 0.88 -9.88
CA GLY A 170 -16.82 1.22 -11.20
C GLY A 170 -18.32 0.93 -11.31
N ILE A 171 -18.76 -0.24 -10.88
CA ILE A 171 -20.19 -0.60 -10.87
C ILE A 171 -20.98 0.32 -9.96
N MET A 172 -20.53 0.54 -8.72
CA MET A 172 -21.26 1.40 -7.78
C MET A 172 -21.32 2.85 -8.26
N ALA A 173 -20.24 3.35 -8.86
CA ALA A 173 -20.22 4.67 -9.49
C ALA A 173 -21.26 4.79 -10.60
N VAL A 174 -21.35 3.80 -11.49
CA VAL A 174 -22.36 3.76 -12.57
C VAL A 174 -23.77 3.66 -12.00
N ILE A 175 -24.01 2.81 -11.00
CA ILE A 175 -25.32 2.66 -10.35
C ILE A 175 -25.76 3.98 -9.71
N HIS A 176 -24.89 4.65 -8.95
CA HIS A 176 -25.23 5.91 -8.31
C HIS A 176 -25.46 7.03 -9.34
N LEU A 177 -24.69 7.06 -10.43
CA LEU A 177 -24.87 8.03 -11.50
C LEU A 177 -26.19 7.79 -12.25
N ALA A 178 -26.51 6.53 -12.58
CA ALA A 178 -27.77 6.16 -13.23
C ALA A 178 -28.99 6.48 -12.35
N ALA A 179 -28.88 6.28 -11.04
CA ALA A 179 -29.91 6.63 -10.07
C ALA A 179 -29.98 8.13 -9.75
N ARG A 180 -29.11 8.97 -10.34
CA ARG A 180 -28.95 10.40 -10.00
C ARG A 180 -28.74 10.63 -8.49
N ASN A 181 -28.10 9.68 -7.81
CA ASN A 181 -27.84 9.72 -6.38
C ASN A 181 -26.47 10.35 -6.12
N LEU A 182 -26.42 11.67 -6.23
CA LEU A 182 -25.20 12.46 -6.01
C LEU A 182 -24.59 12.25 -4.61
N PRO A 183 -25.36 12.21 -3.51
CA PRO A 183 -24.80 11.96 -2.17
C PRO A 183 -24.03 10.63 -2.12
N ALA A 184 -24.64 9.54 -2.59
CA ALA A 184 -24.01 8.23 -2.55
C ALA A 184 -22.76 8.16 -3.45
N PHE A 185 -22.80 8.80 -4.63
CA PHE A 185 -21.65 8.89 -5.52
C PHE A 185 -20.46 9.63 -4.86
N ILE A 186 -20.72 10.77 -4.21
CA ILE A 186 -19.69 11.53 -3.49
C ILE A 186 -19.15 10.71 -2.31
N MET A 187 -20.02 10.06 -1.53
CA MET A 187 -19.59 9.22 -0.41
C MET A 187 -18.70 8.08 -0.87
N LEU A 188 -19.03 7.39 -1.97
CA LEU A 188 -18.20 6.36 -2.56
C LEU A 188 -16.80 6.91 -2.89
N ALA A 189 -16.73 8.04 -3.58
CA ALA A 189 -15.46 8.67 -3.94
C ALA A 189 -14.64 9.06 -2.69
N CYS A 190 -15.26 9.70 -1.70
CA CYS A 190 -14.60 10.11 -0.47
C CYS A 190 -14.09 8.91 0.36
N GLN A 191 -14.86 7.82 0.44
CA GLN A 191 -14.43 6.58 1.12
C GLN A 191 -13.21 5.96 0.41
N VAL A 192 -13.24 5.88 -0.92
CA VAL A 192 -12.11 5.37 -1.72
C VAL A 192 -10.87 6.24 -1.52
N LEU A 193 -11.01 7.57 -1.60
CA LEU A 193 -9.91 8.52 -1.42
C LEU A 193 -9.32 8.45 -0.01
N ALA A 194 -10.16 8.36 1.01
CA ALA A 194 -9.73 8.26 2.41
C ALA A 194 -8.95 6.96 2.66
N ALA A 195 -9.48 5.82 2.23
CA ALA A 195 -8.81 4.52 2.37
C ALA A 195 -7.47 4.49 1.62
N TYR A 196 -7.47 4.91 0.35
CA TYR A 196 -6.27 4.96 -0.48
C TYR A 196 -5.22 5.92 0.12
N GLY A 197 -5.64 7.13 0.49
CA GLY A 197 -4.78 8.16 1.07
C GLY A 197 -4.13 7.69 2.37
N PHE A 198 -4.90 7.06 3.26
CA PHE A 198 -4.38 6.51 4.52
C PHE A 198 -3.27 5.48 4.29
N VAL A 199 -3.48 4.53 3.37
CA VAL A 199 -2.49 3.49 3.05
C VAL A 199 -1.25 4.09 2.41
N ARG A 200 -1.40 5.03 1.47
CA ARG A 200 -0.26 5.68 0.80
C ARG A 200 0.55 6.56 1.75
N PHE A 201 -0.11 7.22 2.69
CA PHE A 201 0.55 7.96 3.76
C PHE A 201 1.42 7.03 4.63
N HIS A 202 0.86 5.89 5.08
CA HIS A 202 1.60 4.92 5.90
C HIS A 202 2.69 4.15 5.13
N GLN A 203 2.61 4.06 3.81
CA GLN A 203 3.71 3.53 2.96
C GLN A 203 4.86 4.53 2.76
N GLY A 204 4.83 5.72 3.39
CA GLY A 204 5.88 6.72 3.28
C GLY A 204 5.93 7.45 1.94
N ARG A 205 4.96 7.24 1.04
CA ARG A 205 4.91 7.88 -0.28
C ARG A 205 4.66 9.39 -0.23
N TRP A 206 4.20 9.90 0.91
CA TRP A 206 3.98 11.33 1.18
C TRP A 206 4.97 11.89 2.22
N SER A 207 6.05 11.17 2.53
CA SER A 207 7.15 11.73 3.33
C SER A 207 7.97 12.71 2.48
N LEU A 208 8.45 13.80 3.09
CA LEU A 208 9.34 14.76 2.44
C LEU A 208 10.62 14.10 1.89
N GLU A 209 11.05 12.99 2.49
CA GLU A 209 12.16 12.13 2.07
C GLU A 209 11.87 11.40 0.74
N ALA A 210 10.63 10.96 0.52
CA ALA A 210 10.21 10.36 -0.75
C ALA A 210 10.12 11.40 -1.89
N LEU A 211 9.83 12.67 -1.56
CA LEU A 211 9.85 13.77 -2.51
C LEU A 211 11.30 14.18 -2.85
N GLN A 212 12.16 14.29 -1.84
CA GLN A 212 13.60 14.58 -2.01
C GLN A 212 14.36 13.47 -2.74
N SER A 213 14.05 12.20 -2.48
CA SER A 213 14.69 11.07 -3.17
C SER A 213 14.26 10.94 -4.64
N LYS A 214 13.07 11.44 -5.02
CA LYS A 214 12.69 11.58 -6.44
C LYS A 214 13.36 12.76 -7.14
N LEU A 215 13.68 13.82 -6.40
CA LEU A 215 14.44 14.97 -6.92
C LEU A 215 15.94 14.66 -7.03
N HIS A 216 16.47 13.80 -6.15
CA HIS A 216 17.87 13.35 -6.15
C HIS A 216 18.08 11.97 -6.78
N ALA A 217 17.04 11.36 -7.38
CA ALA A 217 17.20 10.10 -8.08
C ALA A 217 18.17 10.29 -9.25
N PRO A 218 19.32 9.59 -9.27
CA PRO A 218 20.19 9.58 -10.44
C PRO A 218 19.36 9.10 -11.64
N LYS A 219 19.39 9.85 -12.75
CA LYS A 219 18.69 9.47 -13.97
C LYS A 219 19.02 8.02 -14.28
N PRO A 220 18.02 7.13 -14.50
CA PRO A 220 18.31 5.76 -14.89
C PRO A 220 19.11 5.82 -16.20
N ALA A 221 20.35 5.33 -16.17
CA ALA A 221 21.15 5.16 -17.36
C ALA A 221 20.33 4.32 -18.34
N LYS A 222 20.01 4.90 -19.49
CA LYS A 222 19.24 4.24 -20.54
C LYS A 222 19.87 2.88 -20.79
N SER A 223 19.11 1.82 -20.51
CA SER A 223 19.37 0.48 -21.03
C SER A 223 19.27 0.58 -22.56
N GLN A 224 20.43 0.77 -23.20
CA GLN A 224 20.58 0.59 -24.64
C GLN A 224 20.49 -0.92 -24.88
N ARG A 225 19.28 -1.36 -25.19
CA ARG A 225 19.05 -2.68 -25.76
C ARG A 225 19.56 -2.60 -27.20
N GLU A 226 20.76 -3.10 -27.44
CA GLU A 226 21.28 -3.33 -28.78
C GLU A 226 20.50 -4.49 -29.42
N SER A 227 19.75 -4.18 -30.47
CA SER A 227 19.46 -5.12 -31.54
C SER A 227 19.41 -4.34 -32.85
N ASP A 228 20.12 -4.86 -33.83
CA ASP A 228 20.23 -4.50 -35.24
C ASP A 228 21.13 -3.33 -35.67
N LEU A 229 22.33 -3.75 -36.07
CA LEU A 229 22.94 -3.54 -37.39
C LEU A 229 22.99 -2.12 -37.99
N THR A 230 24.24 -1.71 -38.24
CA THR A 230 24.70 -0.92 -39.41
C THR A 230 24.69 0.62 -39.25
N VAL A 231 25.84 1.18 -38.87
CA VAL A 231 26.82 1.94 -39.70
C VAL A 231 27.70 2.78 -38.74
N LEU A 232 29.02 2.60 -38.84
CA LEU A 232 30.06 3.29 -38.07
C LEU A 232 30.09 4.82 -38.33
N PRO A 233 30.35 5.64 -37.29
CA PRO A 233 31.05 6.92 -37.42
C PRO A 233 32.53 6.78 -37.03
N PRO A 234 33.42 7.68 -37.50
CA PRO A 234 34.86 7.44 -37.55
C PRO A 234 35.51 7.33 -36.17
N TYR A 235 36.25 6.23 -36.01
CA TYR A 235 37.01 5.84 -34.83
C TYR A 235 38.21 6.78 -34.58
N ARG A 236 38.20 7.42 -33.40
CA ARG A 236 39.33 8.20 -32.88
C ARG A 236 40.35 7.22 -32.27
N LYS A 237 41.43 6.95 -33.04
CA LYS A 237 42.42 5.88 -32.81
C LYS A 237 43.20 5.96 -31.48
N ASP A 238 43.36 7.13 -30.87
CA ASP A 238 44.46 7.31 -29.90
C ASP A 238 44.18 6.82 -28.47
N LYS A 239 42.92 6.65 -28.03
CA LYS A 239 42.61 6.23 -26.64
C LYS A 239 42.46 4.72 -26.46
N ALA A 240 42.01 3.99 -27.48
CA ALA A 240 41.70 2.56 -27.36
C ALA A 240 42.93 1.65 -27.47
N GLU A 241 44.03 2.11 -28.08
CA GLU A 241 45.29 1.36 -28.12
C GLU A 241 46.02 1.38 -26.76
N THR A 242 45.95 2.52 -26.07
CA THR A 242 46.55 2.68 -24.73
C THR A 242 45.84 1.79 -23.69
N GLU A 243 44.51 1.68 -23.73
CA GLU A 243 43.76 0.85 -22.76
C GLU A 243 43.86 -0.65 -23.03
N ARG A 244 43.93 -1.08 -24.30
CA ARG A 244 44.16 -2.51 -24.65
C ARG A 244 45.56 -2.97 -24.31
N GLY A 245 46.58 -2.11 -24.49
CA GLY A 245 47.96 -2.41 -24.13
C GLY A 245 48.14 -2.61 -22.61
N HIS A 246 47.55 -1.74 -21.79
CA HIS A 246 47.61 -1.87 -20.33
C HIS A 246 46.88 -3.11 -19.81
N ARG A 247 45.73 -3.47 -20.41
CA ARG A 247 44.98 -4.67 -20.01
C ARG A 247 45.75 -5.96 -20.35
N SER A 248 46.40 -6.03 -21.50
CA SER A 248 47.23 -7.18 -21.89
C SER A 248 48.54 -7.30 -21.08
N GLU A 249 49.14 -6.17 -20.67
CA GLU A 249 50.34 -6.19 -19.81
C GLU A 249 49.98 -6.63 -18.38
N ALA A 250 48.82 -6.21 -17.85
CA ALA A 250 48.31 -6.64 -16.54
C ALA A 250 47.99 -8.14 -16.49
N GLU A 251 47.31 -8.69 -17.50
CA GLU A 251 47.01 -10.13 -17.59
C GLU A 251 48.29 -10.99 -17.61
N LYS A 252 49.36 -10.50 -18.25
CA LYS A 252 50.66 -11.17 -18.26
C LYS A 252 51.34 -11.13 -16.90
N VAL A 253 51.19 -10.04 -16.16
CA VAL A 253 51.72 -9.92 -14.79
C VAL A 253 50.97 -10.88 -13.85
N ASP A 254 49.65 -10.95 -13.95
CA ASP A 254 48.83 -11.86 -13.13
C ASP A 254 49.19 -13.34 -13.37
N ALA A 255 49.39 -13.73 -14.63
CA ALA A 255 49.85 -15.08 -14.98
C ALA A 255 51.24 -15.41 -14.39
N ILE A 256 52.13 -14.42 -14.32
CA ILE A 256 53.45 -14.57 -13.68
C ILE A 256 53.28 -14.71 -12.16
N LEU A 257 52.42 -13.91 -11.53
CA LEU A 257 52.14 -14.00 -10.09
C LEU A 257 51.58 -15.37 -9.71
N GLU A 258 50.68 -15.93 -10.52
CA GLU A 258 50.14 -17.28 -10.32
C GLU A 258 51.22 -18.35 -10.49
N LYS A 259 52.11 -18.20 -11.46
CA LYS A 259 53.25 -19.11 -11.67
C LYS A 259 54.25 -19.05 -10.50
N ILE A 260 54.53 -17.86 -9.95
CA ILE A 260 55.37 -17.70 -8.75
C ILE A 260 54.71 -18.38 -7.54
N SER A 261 53.39 -18.21 -7.38
CA SER A 261 52.62 -18.82 -6.29
C SER A 261 52.74 -20.34 -6.30
N GLN A 262 52.67 -20.96 -7.48
CA GLN A 262 52.70 -22.43 -7.60
C GLN A 262 54.13 -23.03 -7.61
N LYS A 263 55.10 -22.36 -8.23
CA LYS A 263 56.43 -22.95 -8.54
C LYS A 263 57.62 -22.18 -7.95
N GLY A 264 57.38 -21.08 -7.26
CA GLY A 264 58.41 -20.24 -6.64
C GLY A 264 59.16 -19.33 -7.63
N MET A 265 59.86 -18.33 -7.08
CA MET A 265 60.49 -17.23 -7.84
C MET A 265 61.58 -17.68 -8.84
N GLN A 266 62.18 -18.84 -8.60
CA GLN A 266 63.24 -19.41 -9.45
C GLN A 266 62.70 -19.95 -10.79
N SER A 267 61.38 -20.08 -10.93
CA SER A 267 60.71 -20.59 -12.14
C SER A 267 60.50 -19.53 -13.25
N LEU A 268 60.92 -18.28 -13.00
CA LEU A 268 60.79 -17.18 -13.94
C LEU A 268 61.94 -17.12 -14.93
N THR A 269 61.60 -16.89 -16.19
CA THR A 269 62.56 -16.53 -17.24
C THR A 269 63.07 -15.09 -17.06
N ALA A 270 64.24 -14.78 -17.62
CA ALA A 270 64.81 -13.42 -17.56
C ALA A 270 63.86 -12.35 -18.13
N ALA A 271 63.05 -12.69 -19.12
CA ALA A 271 62.04 -11.80 -19.70
C ALA A 271 60.85 -11.55 -18.75
N GLU A 272 60.32 -12.61 -18.12
CA GLU A 272 59.23 -12.50 -17.14
C GLU A 272 59.65 -11.69 -15.91
N ARG A 273 60.89 -11.88 -15.44
CA ARG A 273 61.43 -11.13 -14.30
C ARG A 273 61.53 -9.62 -14.59
N LYS A 274 62.00 -9.24 -15.78
CA LYS A 274 62.09 -7.84 -16.20
C LYS A 274 60.72 -7.18 -16.35
N LEU A 275 59.70 -7.96 -16.75
CA LEU A 275 58.32 -7.48 -16.86
C LEU A 275 57.70 -7.21 -15.47
N LEU A 276 57.94 -8.11 -14.51
CA LEU A 276 57.50 -7.95 -13.12
C LEU A 276 58.16 -6.73 -12.46
N GLU A 277 59.46 -6.52 -12.69
CA GLU A 277 60.22 -5.37 -12.17
C GLU A 277 59.68 -4.05 -12.71
N LYS A 278 59.41 -3.98 -14.02
CA LYS A 278 58.80 -2.81 -14.66
C LYS A 278 57.39 -2.51 -14.13
N ALA A 279 56.61 -3.54 -13.82
CA ALA A 279 55.30 -3.39 -13.19
C ALA A 279 55.40 -2.89 -11.74
N SER A 280 56.37 -3.39 -10.96
CA SER A 280 56.63 -2.95 -9.59
C SER A 280 57.05 -1.47 -9.53
N ASP A 281 57.91 -1.03 -10.45
CA ASP A 281 58.37 0.36 -10.52
C ASP A 281 57.25 1.33 -10.90
N ARG A 282 56.27 0.89 -11.70
CA ARG A 282 55.07 1.69 -12.00
C ARG A 282 54.18 1.87 -10.77
N LEU A 283 53.97 0.80 -9.99
CA LEU A 283 53.16 0.87 -8.76
C LEU A 283 53.81 1.70 -7.65
N LYS A 284 55.15 1.84 -7.63
CA LYS A 284 55.83 2.72 -6.67
C LYS A 284 55.80 4.20 -7.05
N LYS A 285 55.50 4.54 -8.31
CA LYS A 285 55.48 5.92 -8.82
C LYS A 285 54.08 6.50 -8.98
N GLY A 286 53.03 5.69 -8.83
CA GLY A 286 51.63 6.11 -8.75
C GLY A 286 51.13 6.11 -7.32
#